data_AF-A0A927PCU5-F1
#
_entry.id   AF-A0A927PCU5-F1
#
_cell.length_a   1.000
_cell.length_b   1.000
_cell.length_c   1.000
_cell.angle_alpha   90.00
_cell.angle_beta   90.00
_cell.angle_gamma   90.00
#
_symmetry.space_group_name_H-M   'P 1'
#
loop_
_entity.id
_entity.type
_entity.pdbx_description
1 polymer ?
#
loop_
_entity_poly.entity_id
_entity_poly.type
_entity_poly.pdbx_seq_one_letter_code
_entity_poly.pdbx_strand_id
1 'polypeptide(L)'
;MMILKGGMFMEIIRCEHLSKIYQTGENKVYALDDVTLSLEQGSFTAITGPSGSGKSTLLHLLSGLDRPTGGDVIYQGKKLYDYRDNQLSVLRRRRFGFVFQSYNLVKELTGWENILLPVMLDNRRADEKYL
;
A
#
# COMPACT_ATOMS: atom_id res chain seq x y z
N MET A 1 -2.71 -2.32 40.49
CA MET A 1 -1.87 -3.26 39.73
C MET A 1 -1.43 -2.56 38.46
N MET A 2 -0.18 -2.10 38.40
CA MET A 2 0.41 -1.45 37.23
C MET A 2 0.59 -2.47 36.11
N ILE A 3 0.11 -2.14 34.91
CA ILE A 3 0.63 -2.72 33.68
C ILE A 3 1.17 -1.58 32.82
N LEU A 4 2.50 -1.52 32.86
CA LEU A 4 3.50 -0.84 32.04
C LEU A 4 3.01 -0.17 30.73
N LYS A 5 3.26 1.14 30.62
CA LYS A 5 3.39 1.85 29.33
C LYS A 5 4.59 1.27 28.57
N GLY A 6 4.34 0.49 27.53
CA GLY A 6 5.36 -0.01 26.60
C GLY A 6 5.10 0.48 25.18
N GLY A 7 5.83 1.53 24.76
CA GLY A 7 5.87 2.06 23.39
C GLY A 7 4.59 2.75 22.91
N MET A 8 4.66 4.05 22.58
CA MET A 8 3.60 4.66 21.77
C MET A 8 3.63 4.00 20.39
N PHE A 9 2.75 3.03 20.13
CA PHE A 9 2.56 2.52 18.78
C PHE A 9 2.05 3.68 17.93
N MET A 10 2.91 4.14 17.01
CA MET A 10 2.59 5.24 16.13
C MET A 10 1.83 4.67 14.93
N GLU A 11 0.58 5.08 14.77
CA GLU A 11 -0.21 4.75 13.58
C GLU A 11 0.57 5.12 12.31
N ILE A 12 0.81 4.15 11.43
CA ILE A 12 1.54 4.38 10.18
C ILE A 12 0.59 4.68 9.04
N ILE A 13 -0.52 3.96 8.99
CA ILE A 13 -1.56 4.13 7.98
C ILE A 13 -2.93 3.85 8.58
N ARG A 14 -3.92 4.64 8.18
CA ARG A 14 -5.35 4.37 8.45
C ARG A 14 -6.18 4.67 7.23
N CYS A 15 -7.35 4.06 7.14
CA CYS A 15 -8.39 4.46 6.20
C CYS A 15 -9.70 4.72 6.94
N GLU A 16 -10.46 5.68 6.44
CA GLU A 16 -11.73 6.13 7.01
C GLU A 16 -12.79 6.09 5.91
N HIS A 17 -13.87 5.34 6.14
CA HIS A 17 -15.00 5.20 5.21
C HIS A 17 -14.59 4.83 3.78
N LEU A 18 -13.58 3.95 3.64
CA LEU A 18 -12.93 3.66 2.37
C LEU A 18 -13.82 2.77 1.50
N SER A 19 -14.15 3.29 0.32
CA SER A 19 -14.99 2.60 -0.66
C SER A 19 -14.34 2.55 -2.04
N LYS A 20 -14.57 1.45 -2.76
CA LYS A 20 -14.13 1.28 -4.15
C LYS A 20 -15.21 0.61 -4.97
N ILE A 21 -15.65 1.31 -6.00
CA ILE A 21 -16.65 0.84 -6.96
C ILE A 21 -15.98 0.75 -8.32
N TYR A 22 -16.01 -0.43 -8.92
CA TYR A 22 -15.67 -0.64 -10.32
C TYR A 22 -16.96 -0.61 -11.14
N GLN A 23 -17.00 0.22 -12.18
CA GLN A 23 -18.16 0.34 -13.06
C GLN A 23 -17.79 -0.03 -14.49
N THR A 24 -18.58 -0.93 -15.09
CA THR A 24 -18.47 -1.31 -16.50
C THR A 24 -19.86 -1.25 -17.12
N GLY A 25 -20.11 -0.23 -17.94
CA GLY A 25 -21.44 0.06 -18.47
C GLY A 25 -22.43 0.37 -17.34
N GLU A 26 -23.50 -0.41 -17.27
CA GLU A 26 -24.54 -0.32 -16.22
C GLU A 26 -24.19 -1.14 -14.96
N ASN A 27 -23.24 -2.08 -15.04
CA ASN A 27 -22.88 -2.93 -13.92
C ASN A 27 -21.93 -2.21 -12.96
N LYS A 28 -22.24 -2.26 -11.66
CA LYS A 28 -21.41 -1.74 -10.56
C LYS A 28 -20.99 -2.88 -9.64
N VAL A 29 -19.69 -2.96 -9.36
CA VAL A 29 -19.11 -3.90 -8.40
C VAL A 29 -18.51 -3.10 -7.25
N TYR A 30 -19.07 -3.29 -6.05
CA TYR A 30 -18.56 -2.72 -4.81
C TYR A 30 -17.44 -3.62 -4.30
N ALA A 31 -16.19 -3.30 -4.65
CA ALA A 31 -15.04 -4.07 -4.22
C ALA A 31 -14.64 -3.78 -2.76
N LEU A 32 -14.94 -2.56 -2.29
CA LEU A 32 -14.93 -2.19 -0.87
C LEU A 32 -16.11 -1.27 -0.61
N ASP A 33 -16.73 -1.45 0.56
CA ASP A 33 -17.90 -0.70 0.99
C ASP A 33 -17.70 -0.27 2.45
N ASP A 34 -17.43 1.03 2.64
CA ASP A 34 -17.34 1.70 3.94
C ASP A 34 -16.35 1.10 4.95
N VAL A 35 -15.12 0.80 4.50
CA VAL A 35 -14.11 0.17 5.34
C VAL A 35 -13.31 1.20 6.15
N THR A 36 -13.27 1.02 7.47
CA THR A 36 -12.40 1.80 8.38
C THR A 36 -11.42 0.87 9.09
N LEU A 37 -10.13 1.18 9.02
CA LEU A 37 -9.07 0.40 9.67
C LEU A 37 -7.85 1.28 9.99
N SER A 38 -7.08 0.90 11.00
CA SER A 38 -5.76 1.47 11.29
C SER A 38 -4.71 0.38 11.43
N LEU A 39 -3.49 0.66 10.96
CA LEU A 39 -2.32 -0.20 11.11
C LEU A 39 -1.22 0.58 11.83
N GLU A 40 -0.54 -0.11 12.74
CA GLU A 40 0.52 0.45 13.56
C GLU A 40 1.89 0.23 12.94
N GLN A 41 2.81 1.18 13.14
CA GLN A 41 4.18 1.04 12.70
C GLN A 41 4.87 -0.14 13.40
N GLY A 42 5.57 -0.97 12.64
CA GLY A 42 6.29 -2.14 13.17
C GLY A 42 5.39 -3.35 13.47
N SER A 43 4.09 -3.26 13.19
CA SER A 43 3.17 -4.39 13.31
C SER A 43 3.34 -5.39 12.17
N PHE A 44 3.01 -6.65 12.44
CA PHE A 44 2.80 -7.68 11.43
C PHE A 44 1.31 -8.01 11.39
N THR A 45 0.61 -7.56 10.35
CA THR A 45 -0.84 -7.69 10.23
C THR A 45 -1.22 -8.66 9.13
N ALA A 46 -2.14 -9.59 9.42
CA ALA A 46 -2.71 -10.50 8.45
C ALA A 46 -4.14 -10.07 8.09
N ILE A 47 -4.43 -9.94 6.80
CA ILE A 47 -5.78 -9.70 6.26
C ILE A 47 -6.24 -10.99 5.58
N THR A 48 -7.32 -11.59 6.09
CA THR A 48 -7.85 -12.87 5.59
C THR A 48 -9.28 -12.70 5.06
N GLY A 49 -9.74 -13.65 4.25
CA GLY A 49 -11.10 -13.65 3.71
C GLY A 49 -11.23 -14.39 2.36
N PRO A 50 -12.45 -14.72 1.93
CA PRO A 50 -12.71 -15.48 0.69
C PRO A 50 -12.12 -14.82 -0.57
N SER A 51 -11.89 -15.59 -1.63
CA SER A 51 -11.52 -15.00 -2.93
C SER A 51 -12.56 -13.98 -3.37
N GLY A 52 -12.13 -12.85 -3.93
CA GLY A 52 -13.02 -11.77 -4.36
C GLY A 52 -13.51 -10.81 -3.25
N SER A 53 -13.16 -11.04 -1.98
CA SER A 53 -13.60 -10.19 -0.86
C SER A 53 -12.98 -8.79 -0.77
N GLY A 54 -12.29 -8.32 -1.82
CA GLY A 54 -11.69 -6.97 -1.83
C GLY A 54 -10.31 -6.82 -1.17
N LYS A 55 -9.66 -7.88 -0.68
CA LYS A 55 -8.34 -7.81 0.01
C LYS A 55 -7.26 -7.12 -0.83
N SER A 56 -7.07 -7.56 -2.07
CA SER A 56 -6.07 -6.96 -2.96
C SER A 56 -6.43 -5.51 -3.30
N THR A 57 -7.73 -5.22 -3.46
CA THR A 57 -8.24 -3.86 -3.63
C THR A 57 -7.86 -2.99 -2.44
N LEU A 58 -8.10 -3.46 -1.21
CA LEU A 58 -7.71 -2.75 0.02
C LEU A 58 -6.21 -2.45 0.05
N LEU A 59 -5.37 -3.45 -0.21
CA LEU A 59 -3.91 -3.27 -0.24
C LEU A 59 -3.46 -2.28 -1.34
N HIS A 60 -4.10 -2.28 -2.51
CA HIS A 60 -3.80 -1.33 -3.58
C HIS A 60 -4.18 0.11 -3.19
N LEU A 61 -5.29 0.30 -2.49
CA LEU A 61 -5.73 1.63 -2.04
C LEU A 61 -4.91 2.13 -0.85
N LEU A 62 -4.55 1.28 0.10
CA LEU A 62 -3.67 1.67 1.20
C LEU A 62 -2.27 2.09 0.68
N SER A 63 -1.83 1.50 -0.42
CA SER A 63 -0.49 1.75 -0.97
C SER A 63 -0.43 2.80 -2.08
N GLY A 64 -1.57 3.38 -2.47
CA GLY A 64 -1.66 4.38 -3.52
C GLY A 64 -1.35 3.85 -4.92
N LEU A 65 -1.57 2.55 -5.17
CA LEU A 65 -1.53 1.93 -6.50
C LEU A 65 -2.83 2.13 -7.28
N ASP A 66 -3.95 2.31 -6.58
CA ASP A 66 -5.26 2.66 -7.13
C ASP A 66 -5.81 3.86 -6.32
N ARG A 67 -6.92 4.47 -6.73
CA ARG A 67 -7.62 5.54 -5.99
C ARG A 67 -8.98 5.07 -5.49
N PRO A 68 -9.40 5.45 -4.27
CA PRO A 68 -10.73 5.13 -3.78
C PRO A 68 -11.80 5.87 -4.56
N THR A 69 -13.00 5.31 -4.57
CA THR A 69 -14.20 6.01 -5.05
C THR A 69 -14.75 6.95 -3.98
N GLY A 70 -14.53 6.64 -2.70
CA GLY A 70 -14.89 7.48 -1.56
C GLY A 70 -14.06 7.14 -0.32
N GLY A 71 -14.11 8.03 0.67
CA GLY A 71 -13.30 7.94 1.89
C GLY A 71 -11.86 8.38 1.70
N ASP A 72 -11.07 8.22 2.76
CA ASP A 72 -9.70 8.70 2.84
C ASP A 72 -8.72 7.60 3.26
N VAL A 73 -7.49 7.70 2.78
CA VAL A 73 -6.33 6.97 3.31
C VAL A 73 -5.38 8.00 3.89
N ILE A 74 -4.95 7.81 5.13
CA ILE A 74 -4.05 8.70 5.85
C ILE A 74 -2.75 7.95 6.11
N TYR A 75 -1.64 8.45 5.57
CA TYR A 75 -0.30 7.94 5.79
C TYR A 75 0.50 8.94 6.62
N GLN A 76 0.99 8.52 7.80
CA GLN A 76 1.72 9.38 8.73
C GLN A 76 1.03 10.74 9.00
N GLY A 77 -0.28 10.70 9.24
CA GLY A 77 -1.08 11.89 9.55
C GLY A 77 -1.42 12.79 8.36
N LYS A 78 -1.07 12.41 7.13
CA LYS A 78 -1.43 13.16 5.90
C LYS A 78 -2.29 12.32 4.98
N LYS A 79 -3.31 12.93 4.37
CA LYS A 79 -4.13 12.29 3.33
C LYS A 79 -3.23 11.87 2.17
N LEU A 80 -3.26 10.58 1.85
CA LEU A 80 -2.45 9.96 0.82
C LEU A 80 -2.81 10.52 -0.57
N TYR A 81 -4.08 10.78 -0.84
CA TYR A 81 -4.52 11.21 -2.16
C TYR A 81 -4.46 12.73 -2.39
N ASP A 82 -4.00 13.50 -1.39
CA ASP A 82 -3.67 14.92 -1.56
C ASP A 82 -2.26 15.12 -2.15
N TYR A 83 -1.42 14.07 -2.16
CA TYR A 83 -0.13 14.10 -2.82
C TYR A 83 -0.30 14.17 -4.35
N ARG A 84 0.52 14.98 -5.00
CA ARG A 84 0.63 14.98 -6.47
C ARG A 84 1.17 13.64 -6.96
N ASP A 85 0.89 13.29 -8.22
CA ASP A 85 1.28 12.00 -8.80
C ASP A 85 2.79 11.70 -8.71
N ASN A 86 3.64 12.73 -8.85
CA ASN A 86 5.08 12.59 -8.66
C ASN A 86 5.45 12.28 -7.20
N GLN A 87 4.77 12.91 -6.23
CA GLN A 87 4.97 12.66 -4.80
C GLN A 87 4.51 11.24 -4.42
N LEU A 88 3.37 10.79 -4.95
CA LEU A 88 2.91 9.41 -4.80
C LEU A 88 3.90 8.41 -5.40
N SER A 89 4.48 8.72 -6.56
CA SER A 89 5.46 7.85 -7.21
C SER A 89 6.77 7.73 -6.42
N VAL A 90 7.22 8.83 -5.79
CA VAL A 90 8.36 8.80 -4.85
C VAL A 90 8.00 8.02 -3.60
N LEU A 91 6.79 8.21 -3.05
CA LEU A 91 6.33 7.51 -1.86
C LEU A 91 6.27 6.00 -2.08
N ARG A 92 5.65 5.54 -3.17
CA ARG A 92 5.58 4.12 -3.53
C ARG A 92 6.97 3.49 -3.59
N ARG A 93 7.92 4.12 -4.29
CA ARG A 93 9.28 3.59 -4.43
C ARG A 93 10.07 3.54 -3.12
N ARG A 94 9.80 4.44 -2.18
CA ARG A 94 10.62 4.60 -0.96
C ARG A 94 10.00 4.03 0.31
N ARG A 95 8.67 3.84 0.35
CA ARG A 95 7.92 3.49 1.57
C ARG A 95 7.06 2.25 1.43
N PHE A 96 6.75 1.82 0.21
CA PHE A 96 5.94 0.63 -0.04
C PHE A 96 6.76 -0.43 -0.77
N GLY A 97 6.80 -1.63 -0.20
CA GLY A 97 7.30 -2.83 -0.86
C GLY A 97 6.12 -3.73 -1.23
N PHE A 98 6.14 -4.31 -2.42
CA PHE A 98 5.07 -5.18 -2.90
C PHE A 98 5.64 -6.55 -3.24
N VAL A 99 5.00 -7.58 -2.71
CA VAL A 99 5.21 -8.96 -3.11
C VAL A 99 3.86 -9.48 -3.61
N PHE A 100 3.84 -9.88 -4.86
CA PHE A 100 2.63 -10.31 -5.56
C PHE A 100 2.57 -11.83 -5.63
N GLN A 101 1.37 -12.38 -5.80
CA GLN A 101 1.17 -13.82 -6.01
C GLN A 101 1.81 -14.28 -7.34
N SER A 102 1.76 -13.44 -8.38
CA SER A 102 2.52 -13.60 -9.62
C SER A 102 3.76 -12.72 -9.57
N TYR A 103 4.92 -13.20 -10.01
CA TYR A 103 6.21 -12.53 -9.77
C TYR A 103 6.35 -11.10 -10.33
N ASN A 104 5.52 -10.69 -11.31
CA ASN A 104 5.50 -9.34 -11.88
C ASN A 104 6.90 -8.78 -12.27
N LEU A 105 7.81 -9.65 -12.70
CA LEU A 105 9.16 -9.27 -13.13
C LEU A 105 9.15 -8.73 -14.56
N VAL A 106 10.07 -7.80 -14.83
CA VAL A 106 10.40 -7.36 -16.19
C VAL A 106 11.19 -8.49 -16.85
N LYS A 107 10.64 -9.05 -17.94
CA LYS A 107 11.14 -10.28 -18.57
C LYS A 107 12.50 -10.09 -19.23
N GLU A 108 12.77 -8.87 -19.65
CA GLU A 108 13.98 -8.45 -20.33
C GLU A 108 15.15 -8.24 -19.37
N LEU A 109 14.90 -8.27 -18.05
CA LEU A 109 15.87 -8.04 -17.00
C LEU A 109 16.22 -9.35 -16.28
N THR A 110 17.48 -9.47 -15.88
CA THR A 110 17.93 -10.50 -14.93
C THR A 110 17.24 -10.35 -13.58
N GLY A 111 17.30 -11.39 -12.74
CA GLY A 111 16.80 -11.30 -11.36
C GLY A 111 17.49 -10.17 -10.58
N TRP A 112 18.79 -10.00 -10.78
CA TRP A 112 19.59 -8.94 -10.18
C TRP A 112 19.13 -7.54 -10.63
N GLU A 113 18.93 -7.34 -11.93
CA GLU A 113 18.44 -6.06 -12.47
C GLU A 113 17.03 -5.74 -11.99
N ASN A 114 16.14 -6.75 -11.86
CA ASN A 114 14.82 -6.56 -11.26
C ASN A 114 14.89 -6.09 -9.80
N ILE A 115 15.83 -6.64 -9.01
CA ILE A 115 16.06 -6.20 -7.61
C ILE A 115 16.55 -4.75 -7.58
N LEU A 116 17.45 -4.36 -8.49
CA LEU A 116 18.02 -3.02 -8.53
C LEU A 116 17.10 -1.96 -9.15
N LEU A 117 16.14 -2.35 -9.98
CA LEU A 117 15.30 -1.45 -10.76
C LEU A 117 14.65 -0.33 -9.92
N PRO A 118 14.05 -0.57 -8.73
CA PRO A 118 13.46 0.50 -7.93
C PRO A 118 14.48 1.54 -7.46
N VAL A 119 15.70 1.10 -7.14
CA VAL A 119 16.81 1.95 -6.69
C VAL A 119 17.34 2.80 -7.84
N MET A 120 17.50 2.19 -9.02
CA MET A 120 17.91 2.88 -10.25
C MET A 120 16.91 3.96 -10.65
N LEU A 121 15.61 3.64 -10.63
CA LEU A 121 14.56 4.62 -10.92
C LEU A 121 14.61 5.81 -9.95
N ASP A 122 15.00 5.60 -8.70
CA ASP A 122 15.16 6.66 -7.69
C ASP A 122 16.48 7.46 -7.85
N ASN A 123 17.25 7.19 -8.90
CA ASN A 123 18.58 7.76 -9.16
C ASN A 123 19.54 7.60 -7.96
N ARG A 124 19.44 6.46 -7.27
CA ARG A 124 20.30 6.14 -6.12
C ARG A 124 21.26 5.02 -6.49
N ARG A 125 22.35 4.93 -5.74
CA ARG A 125 23.22 3.75 -5.74
C ARG A 125 22.66 2.73 -4.77
N ALA A 126 22.72 1.47 -5.16
CA ALA A 126 22.32 0.38 -4.28
C ALA A 126 23.33 0.21 -3.15
N ASP A 127 22.82 -0.21 -1.99
CA ASP A 127 23.66 -0.49 -0.84
C ASP A 127 24.18 -1.92 -0.95
N GLU A 128 25.47 -2.06 -1.27
CA GLU A 128 26.12 -3.36 -1.46
C GLU A 128 26.07 -4.26 -0.21
N LYS A 129 25.77 -3.71 0.98
CA LYS A 129 25.61 -4.52 2.20
C LYS A 129 24.28 -5.28 2.27
N TYR A 130 23.27 -4.82 1.53
CA TYR A 130 21.91 -5.38 1.53
C TYR A 130 21.57 -6.12 0.24
N LEU A 131 22.54 -6.24 -0.67
CA LEU A 131 22.46 -7.01 -1.90
C LEU A 131 23.18 -8.35 -1.74
#